data_AF-A0A2Z2K6Y9-F1
#
_entry.id   AF-A0A2Z2K6Y9-F1
#
_cell.length_a   1.000
_cell.length_b   1.000
_cell.length_c   1.000
_cell.angle_alpha   90.00
_cell.angle_beta   90.00
_cell.angle_gamma   90.00
#
_symmetry.space_group_name_H-M   'P 1'
#
loop_
_entity.id
_entity.type
_entity.pdbx_description
1 polymer ?
#
loop_
_entity_poly.entity_id
_entity_poly.type
_entity_poly.pdbx_seq_one_letter_code
_entity_poly.pdbx_strand_id
1 'polypeptide(L)'
;MSMILYKGKQYGGQIGEESLGASILISNNKYAQDEYDKFADGFKLTNKLEINSQENIFNFIRSIGVEKIYPDEIFYRGRKGRLFRKLAEVKAPPHRKAGVGRLNPKGVSFLYAADSISTALLELNASIFAPVTIVECRPKRMLKLLNLVHGENEDAKINSFRKIIDLNFSRPVSSERSLVEYMPTQAIAQYIRDYMKLDGVKYTCSKNSNQFNIVIFNGDLLNYKLDKSIHRLEDQKKGRSIGMKNR
;
A
#
# COMPACT_ATOMS: atom_id res chain seq x y z
N MET A 1 4.43 33.44 -17.46
CA MET A 1 5.06 32.19 -17.96
C MET A 1 6.56 32.42 -17.88
N SER A 2 7.20 32.08 -16.76
CA SER A 2 8.63 32.28 -16.54
C SER A 2 9.23 31.00 -15.97
N MET A 3 10.19 30.48 -16.71
CA MET A 3 10.90 29.22 -16.50
C MET A 3 12.11 29.54 -15.64
N ILE A 4 12.08 29.15 -14.36
CA ILE A 4 13.23 29.34 -13.45
C ILE A 4 14.17 28.13 -13.62
N LEU A 5 15.24 28.34 -14.38
CA LEU A 5 16.42 27.49 -14.45
C LEU A 5 17.28 27.74 -13.20
N TYR A 6 17.41 26.76 -12.31
CA TYR A 6 18.39 26.82 -11.22
C TYR A 6 19.77 26.40 -11.72
N LYS A 7 20.69 27.36 -11.83
CA LYS A 7 22.14 27.13 -11.99
C LYS A 7 22.71 26.64 -10.65
N GLY A 8 23.38 25.49 -10.67
CA GLY A 8 24.15 24.98 -9.53
C GLY A 8 25.37 25.85 -9.24
N LYS A 9 25.56 26.24 -7.97
CA LYS A 9 26.79 26.87 -7.47
C LYS A 9 27.82 25.79 -7.15
N GLN A 10 29.03 25.93 -7.69
CA GLN A 10 30.22 25.26 -7.18
C GLN A 10 30.71 25.95 -5.90
N TYR A 11 31.17 25.17 -4.92
CA TYR A 11 32.12 25.61 -3.90
C TYR A 11 33.17 24.53 -3.71
N GLY A 12 34.45 24.92 -3.84
CA GLY A 12 35.61 24.15 -3.42
C GLY A 12 36.08 24.55 -2.02
N GLY A 13 36.70 23.61 -1.32
CA GLY A 13 37.34 23.78 -0.01
C GLY A 13 37.62 22.40 0.62
N GLN A 14 38.86 22.20 1.08
CA GLN A 14 39.51 20.90 1.33
C GLN A 14 39.57 20.54 2.84
N ILE A 15 39.66 19.23 3.10
CA ILE A 15 40.14 18.44 4.28
C ILE A 15 39.39 18.40 5.63
N GLY A 16 39.16 17.15 6.08
CA GLY A 16 38.83 16.74 7.45
C GLY A 16 38.31 15.29 7.48
N GLU A 17 39.19 14.31 7.66
CA GLU A 17 38.83 12.90 7.92
C GLU A 17 38.14 12.73 9.28
N GLU A 18 37.32 11.68 9.36
CA GLU A 18 36.57 11.11 10.50
C GLU A 18 35.10 11.53 10.65
N SER A 19 34.19 10.69 10.12
CA SER A 19 33.11 10.09 10.93
C SER A 19 32.27 9.07 10.14
N LEU A 20 32.00 7.95 10.82
CA LEU A 20 30.94 6.97 10.65
C LEU A 20 30.24 6.84 9.28
N GLY A 21 30.48 5.68 8.66
CA GLY A 21 29.71 5.16 7.54
C GLY A 21 28.23 4.99 7.87
N ALA A 22 27.42 5.89 7.32
CA ALA A 22 26.13 5.62 6.70
C ALA A 22 25.78 6.91 5.95
N SER A 23 26.06 6.95 4.64
CA SER A 23 25.52 7.99 3.77
C SER A 23 24.00 7.89 3.80
N ILE A 24 23.38 8.71 4.65
CA ILE A 24 21.94 8.97 4.63
C ILE A 24 21.64 9.48 3.22
N LEU A 25 21.02 8.64 2.39
CA LEU A 25 20.40 9.06 1.14
C LEU A 25 19.24 9.99 1.50
N ILE A 26 19.53 11.27 1.73
CA ILE A 26 18.51 12.30 1.88
C ILE A 26 17.94 12.56 0.47
N SER A 27 16.99 11.75 0.02
CA SER A 27 16.13 12.15 -1.10
C SER A 27 15.22 13.29 -0.63
N ASN A 28 15.40 14.47 -1.22
CA ASN A 28 14.49 15.60 -1.01
C ASN A 28 13.24 15.43 -1.88
N ASN A 29 12.36 14.49 -1.53
CA ASN A 29 11.07 14.26 -2.22
C ASN A 29 10.06 15.43 -2.09
N LYS A 30 10.55 16.65 -1.84
CA LYS A 30 9.76 17.82 -1.53
C LYS A 30 8.79 18.17 -2.66
N TYR A 31 9.23 18.17 -3.93
CA TYR A 31 8.32 18.51 -5.01
C TYR A 31 7.25 17.44 -5.25
N ALA A 32 7.62 16.15 -5.18
CA ALA A 32 6.63 15.07 -5.26
C ALA A 32 5.60 15.11 -4.11
N GLN A 33 6.07 15.45 -2.90
CA GLN A 33 5.21 15.67 -1.74
C GLN A 33 4.31 16.89 -1.94
N ASP A 34 4.86 18.04 -2.35
CA ASP A 34 4.12 19.28 -2.57
C ASP A 34 3.03 19.09 -3.68
N GLU A 35 3.33 18.35 -4.75
CA GLU A 35 2.33 18.01 -5.78
C GLU A 35 1.24 17.05 -5.27
N TYR A 36 1.60 16.06 -4.45
CA TYR A 36 0.62 15.19 -3.79
C TYR A 36 -0.27 15.97 -2.83
N ASP A 37 0.29 16.92 -2.07
CA ASP A 37 -0.44 17.73 -1.11
C ASP A 37 -1.42 18.66 -1.82
N LYS A 38 -1.04 19.29 -2.95
CA LYS A 38 -1.97 20.06 -3.80
C LYS A 38 -3.12 19.21 -4.31
N PHE A 39 -2.82 18.01 -4.80
CA PHE A 39 -3.84 17.04 -5.21
C PHE A 39 -4.78 16.70 -4.05
N ALA A 40 -4.23 16.45 -2.87
CA ALA A 40 -5.00 16.12 -1.67
C ALA A 40 -5.88 17.29 -1.19
N ASP A 41 -5.37 18.51 -1.23
CA ASP A 41 -6.08 19.72 -0.82
C ASP A 41 -7.29 20.01 -1.71
N GLY A 42 -7.25 19.66 -2.99
CA GLY A 42 -8.41 19.73 -3.90
C GLY A 42 -9.64 18.96 -3.36
N PHE A 43 -9.43 17.78 -2.78
CA PHE A 43 -10.50 17.00 -2.14
C PHE A 43 -10.97 17.60 -0.83
N LYS A 44 -10.07 18.23 -0.05
CA LYS A 44 -10.44 18.90 1.21
C LYS A 44 -11.35 20.11 0.95
N LEU A 45 -11.09 20.84 -0.13
CA LEU A 45 -11.87 22.02 -0.53
C LEU A 45 -13.26 21.64 -1.07
N THR A 46 -13.33 20.60 -1.90
CA THR A 46 -14.59 20.21 -2.56
C THR A 46 -15.43 19.24 -1.74
N ASN A 47 -14.80 18.46 -0.85
CA ASN A 47 -15.40 17.32 -0.14
C ASN A 47 -16.09 16.32 -1.10
N LYS A 48 -15.58 16.20 -2.32
CA LYS A 48 -16.12 15.33 -3.36
C LYS A 48 -15.01 14.50 -3.99
N LEU A 49 -15.30 13.23 -4.22
CA LEU A 49 -14.39 12.31 -4.91
C LEU A 49 -14.58 12.42 -6.43
N GLU A 50 -14.12 13.53 -7.01
CA GLU A 50 -14.13 13.78 -8.46
C GLU A 50 -12.72 13.60 -9.03
N ILE A 51 -12.57 12.76 -10.05
CA ILE A 51 -11.27 12.45 -10.66
C ILE A 51 -11.07 13.35 -11.88
N ASN A 52 -10.16 14.31 -11.79
CA ASN A 52 -9.66 15.01 -12.96
C ASN A 52 -8.43 14.26 -13.52
N SER A 53 -8.67 13.37 -14.49
CA SER A 53 -7.61 12.52 -15.09
C SER A 53 -6.45 13.27 -15.79
N GLN A 54 -6.55 14.59 -15.91
CA GLN A 54 -5.51 15.47 -16.47
C GLN A 54 -4.54 16.03 -15.42
N GLU A 55 -4.77 15.78 -14.13
CA GLU A 55 -3.85 16.20 -13.07
C GLU A 55 -2.48 15.54 -13.22
N ASN A 56 -1.42 16.30 -12.91
CA ASN A 56 -0.02 15.89 -13.09
C ASN A 56 0.29 14.55 -12.39
N ILE A 57 -0.30 14.31 -11.22
CA ILE A 57 -0.10 13.05 -10.47
C ILE A 57 -0.42 11.81 -11.31
N PHE A 58 -1.42 11.88 -12.20
CA PHE A 58 -1.80 10.77 -13.05
C PHE A 58 -0.81 10.54 -14.21
N ASN A 59 -0.10 11.56 -14.66
CA ASN A 59 1.01 11.40 -15.61
C ASN A 59 2.15 10.58 -14.98
N PHE A 60 2.49 10.87 -13.71
CA PHE A 60 3.49 10.10 -12.99
C PHE A 60 3.04 8.66 -12.76
N ILE A 61 1.78 8.44 -12.36
CA ILE A 61 1.21 7.10 -12.17
C ILE A 61 1.29 6.27 -13.47
N ARG A 62 1.01 6.88 -14.64
CA ARG A 62 1.13 6.21 -15.94
C ARG A 62 2.56 5.74 -16.25
N SER A 63 3.58 6.38 -15.69
CA SER A 63 4.99 5.98 -15.88
C SER A 63 5.47 4.87 -14.94
N ILE A 64 4.67 4.50 -13.93
CA ILE A 64 5.04 3.45 -12.98
C ILE A 64 4.86 2.07 -13.63
N GLY A 65 5.78 1.16 -13.34
CA GLY A 65 5.78 -0.20 -13.86
C GLY A 65 4.56 -1.02 -13.42
N VAL A 66 4.12 -1.90 -14.32
CA VAL A 66 3.07 -2.89 -14.06
C VAL A 66 3.71 -4.23 -13.77
N GLU A 67 3.36 -4.82 -12.65
CA GLU A 67 3.75 -6.17 -12.26
C GLU A 67 2.64 -7.16 -12.63
N LYS A 68 3.05 -8.37 -13.04
CA LYS A 68 2.15 -9.48 -13.32
C LYS A 68 2.21 -10.44 -12.15
N ILE A 69 1.05 -10.85 -11.64
CA ILE A 69 0.94 -11.95 -10.68
C ILE A 69 0.20 -13.13 -11.29
N TYR A 70 0.55 -14.35 -10.89
CA TYR A 70 0.13 -15.60 -11.53
C TYR A 70 -0.66 -16.52 -10.58
N PRO A 71 -1.42 -17.51 -11.11
CA PRO A 71 -2.30 -18.37 -10.29
C PRO A 71 -1.63 -19.22 -9.20
N ASP A 72 -0.34 -19.47 -9.32
CA ASP A 72 0.48 -20.21 -8.36
C ASP A 72 0.92 -19.35 -7.16
N GLU A 73 0.87 -18.02 -7.29
CA GLU A 73 1.16 -17.10 -6.20
C GLU A 73 0.05 -17.07 -5.14
N ILE A 74 0.45 -16.97 -3.88
CA ILE A 74 -0.44 -17.02 -2.72
C ILE A 74 -0.35 -15.71 -1.97
N PHE A 75 -1.51 -15.14 -1.68
CA PHE A 75 -1.65 -13.97 -0.82
C PHE A 75 -2.56 -14.28 0.36
N TYR A 76 -2.43 -13.52 1.44
CA TYR A 76 -3.12 -13.79 2.69
C TYR A 76 -4.00 -12.62 3.10
N ARG A 77 -5.27 -12.89 3.38
CA ARG A 77 -6.19 -11.93 3.96
C ARG A 77 -6.51 -12.33 5.39
N GLY A 78 -6.34 -11.39 6.32
CA GLY A 78 -6.84 -11.53 7.68
C GLY A 78 -8.28 -11.03 7.82
N ARG A 79 -9.07 -11.71 8.65
CA ARG A 79 -10.40 -11.26 9.10
C ARG A 79 -10.46 -11.32 10.62
N LYS A 80 -10.62 -10.16 11.27
CA LYS A 80 -10.89 -10.08 12.71
C LYS A 80 -12.25 -10.72 13.02
N GLY A 81 -12.31 -11.45 14.12
CA GLY A 81 -13.56 -11.99 14.65
C GLY A 81 -13.48 -13.49 14.89
N ARG A 82 -14.64 -14.13 15.02
CA ARG A 82 -14.73 -15.58 15.25
C ARG A 82 -14.06 -16.36 14.11
N LEU A 83 -13.68 -17.61 14.38
CA LEU A 83 -13.21 -18.52 13.33
C LEU A 83 -14.34 -18.71 12.30
N PHE A 84 -14.16 -18.12 11.12
CA PHE A 84 -15.15 -18.23 10.06
C PHE A 84 -15.06 -19.61 9.42
N ARG A 85 -16.21 -20.28 9.24
CA ARG A 85 -16.28 -21.65 8.70
C ARG A 85 -16.74 -21.68 7.24
N LYS A 86 -17.33 -20.59 6.73
CA LYS A 86 -17.80 -20.49 5.34
C LYS A 86 -17.04 -19.40 4.60
N LEU A 87 -16.64 -19.69 3.35
CA LEU A 87 -15.95 -18.72 2.49
C LEU A 87 -16.74 -17.43 2.25
N ALA A 88 -18.07 -17.53 2.19
CA ALA A 88 -18.95 -16.37 2.01
C ALA A 88 -18.80 -15.32 3.12
N GLU A 89 -18.35 -15.72 4.32
CA GLU A 89 -18.18 -14.83 5.47
C GLU A 89 -16.84 -14.06 5.42
N VAL A 90 -15.88 -14.52 4.61
CA VAL A 90 -14.52 -13.95 4.58
C VAL A 90 -14.16 -13.24 3.28
N LYS A 91 -14.88 -13.50 2.19
CA LYS A 91 -14.79 -12.78 0.90
C LYS A 91 -14.99 -11.28 1.09
N ALA A 92 -14.53 -10.47 0.13
CA ALA A 92 -14.85 -9.04 0.13
C ALA A 92 -16.38 -8.85 0.22
N PRO A 93 -16.89 -7.90 1.02
CA PRO A 93 -18.33 -7.66 1.08
C PRO A 93 -18.86 -7.31 -0.31
N PRO A 94 -20.12 -7.63 -0.66
CA PRO A 94 -20.72 -7.14 -1.90
C PRO A 94 -20.59 -5.61 -2.00
N HIS A 95 -20.43 -5.05 -3.21
CA HIS A 95 -20.21 -3.62 -3.45
C HIS A 95 -21.04 -2.71 -2.51
N ARG A 96 -22.36 -2.90 -2.46
CA ARG A 96 -23.28 -2.07 -1.64
C ARG A 96 -23.11 -2.19 -0.11
N LYS A 97 -22.36 -3.17 0.37
CA LYS A 97 -22.07 -3.39 1.81
C LYS A 97 -20.61 -3.07 2.17
N ALA A 98 -19.79 -2.67 1.19
CA ALA A 98 -18.42 -2.27 1.46
C ALA A 98 -18.38 -0.94 2.21
N GLY A 99 -17.80 -0.97 3.42
CA GLY A 99 -17.49 0.25 4.17
C GLY A 99 -16.38 1.05 3.48
N VAL A 100 -16.14 2.26 3.99
CA VAL A 100 -15.02 3.09 3.50
C VAL A 100 -13.70 2.45 3.93
N GLY A 101 -12.74 2.39 3.01
CA GLY A 101 -11.36 2.03 3.29
C GLY A 101 -10.39 3.02 2.65
N ARG A 102 -9.10 2.82 2.87
CA ARG A 102 -8.05 3.71 2.39
C ARG A 102 -8.07 3.87 0.86
N LEU A 103 -8.22 2.76 0.13
CA LEU A 103 -8.24 2.77 -1.33
C LEU A 103 -9.65 2.68 -1.90
N ASN A 104 -10.66 2.31 -1.12
CA ASN A 104 -12.02 2.10 -1.62
C ASN A 104 -13.03 3.06 -0.95
N PRO A 105 -13.81 3.84 -1.72
CA PRO A 105 -14.91 4.61 -1.17
C PRO A 105 -16.04 3.71 -0.69
N LYS A 106 -17.00 4.28 0.06
CA LYS A 106 -18.21 3.57 0.49
C LYS A 106 -18.93 3.00 -0.74
N GLY A 107 -19.37 1.74 -0.66
CA GLY A 107 -20.07 1.10 -1.77
C GLY A 107 -19.16 0.50 -2.85
N VAL A 108 -17.84 0.67 -2.74
CA VAL A 108 -16.85 0.05 -3.64
C VAL A 108 -16.11 -1.03 -2.85
N SER A 109 -16.14 -2.27 -3.35
CA SER A 109 -15.51 -3.41 -2.72
C SER A 109 -14.18 -3.73 -3.37
N PHE A 110 -13.09 -3.53 -2.63
CA PHE A 110 -11.74 -3.98 -3.02
C PHE A 110 -11.25 -5.05 -2.03
N LEU A 111 -10.49 -6.03 -2.53
CA LEU A 111 -9.89 -7.05 -1.69
C LEU A 111 -8.46 -6.70 -1.34
N TYR A 112 -8.22 -6.46 -0.05
CA TYR A 112 -6.89 -6.33 0.54
C TYR A 112 -6.35 -7.71 0.93
N ALA A 113 -5.11 -7.99 0.55
CA ALA A 113 -4.34 -9.16 0.97
C ALA A 113 -2.86 -8.77 1.11
N ALA A 114 -2.06 -9.63 1.72
CA ALA A 114 -0.64 -9.41 1.94
C ALA A 114 0.19 -10.60 1.43
N ASP A 115 1.48 -10.37 1.24
CA ASP A 115 2.46 -11.37 0.80
C ASP A 115 2.69 -12.53 1.78
N SER A 116 2.40 -12.32 3.07
CA SER A 116 2.55 -13.34 4.10
C SER A 116 1.46 -13.26 5.16
N ILE A 117 1.26 -14.35 5.90
CA ILE A 117 0.38 -14.39 7.08
C ILE A 117 0.84 -13.34 8.11
N SER A 118 2.15 -13.19 8.31
CA SER A 118 2.70 -12.22 9.27
C SER A 118 2.31 -10.79 8.91
N THR A 119 2.44 -10.41 7.64
CA THR A 119 2.06 -9.10 7.11
C THR A 119 0.55 -8.88 7.25
N ALA A 120 -0.25 -9.89 6.87
CA ALA A 120 -1.72 -9.82 6.97
C ALA A 120 -2.18 -9.60 8.41
N LEU A 121 -1.55 -10.24 9.40
CA LEU A 121 -1.84 -10.03 10.82
C LEU A 121 -1.45 -8.61 11.26
N LEU A 122 -0.27 -8.14 10.86
CA LEU A 122 0.24 -6.81 11.22
C LEU A 122 -0.65 -5.66 10.73
N GLU A 123 -1.24 -5.78 9.55
CA GLU A 123 -2.12 -4.78 8.93
C GLU A 123 -3.51 -4.71 9.58
N LEU A 124 -3.96 -5.79 10.22
CA LEU A 124 -5.28 -5.80 10.84
C LEU A 124 -5.40 -4.77 11.95
N ASN A 125 -4.32 -4.38 12.62
CA ASN A 125 -4.39 -3.54 13.82
C ASN A 125 -5.40 -4.13 14.85
N ALA A 126 -5.38 -5.46 15.01
CA ALA A 126 -6.23 -6.17 15.97
C ALA A 126 -5.63 -6.10 17.37
N SER A 127 -6.46 -6.25 18.41
CA SER A 127 -5.94 -6.54 19.75
C SER A 127 -5.09 -7.82 19.69
N ILE A 128 -4.01 -7.89 20.48
CA ILE A 128 -3.05 -9.00 20.42
C ILE A 128 -3.69 -10.37 20.65
N PHE A 129 -4.82 -10.39 21.37
CA PHE A 129 -5.59 -11.59 21.72
C PHE A 129 -6.80 -11.83 20.81
N ALA A 130 -7.10 -10.91 19.89
CA ALA A 130 -8.26 -11.07 19.03
C ALA A 130 -8.03 -12.25 18.06
N PRO A 131 -8.97 -13.20 17.97
CA PRO A 131 -8.87 -14.26 16.97
C PRO A 131 -8.92 -13.66 15.56
N VAL A 132 -8.05 -14.19 14.70
CA VAL A 132 -8.01 -13.86 13.27
C VAL A 132 -8.17 -15.14 12.47
N THR A 133 -9.12 -15.10 11.52
CA THR A 133 -9.19 -16.12 10.47
C THR A 133 -8.30 -15.68 9.30
N ILE A 134 -7.44 -16.57 8.83
CA ILE A 134 -6.60 -16.35 7.66
C ILE A 134 -7.26 -17.00 6.44
N VAL A 135 -7.19 -16.29 5.32
CA VAL A 135 -7.70 -16.74 4.02
C VAL A 135 -6.58 -16.66 3.01
N GLU A 136 -6.24 -17.80 2.42
CA GLU A 136 -5.40 -17.85 1.24
C GLU A 136 -6.21 -17.35 0.03
N CYS A 137 -5.60 -16.45 -0.73
CA CYS A 137 -6.15 -15.85 -1.94
C CYS A 137 -5.18 -16.15 -3.09
N ARG A 138 -5.67 -16.77 -4.15
CA ARG A 138 -4.88 -17.07 -5.37
C ARG A 138 -5.51 -16.43 -6.60
N PRO A 139 -4.74 -15.83 -7.51
CA PRO A 139 -5.26 -15.38 -8.80
C PRO A 139 -5.92 -16.53 -9.59
N LYS A 140 -7.06 -16.27 -10.24
CA LYS A 140 -7.68 -17.23 -11.17
C LYS A 140 -7.01 -17.25 -12.55
N ARG A 141 -6.33 -16.15 -12.88
CA ARG A 141 -5.59 -15.90 -14.12
C ARG A 141 -4.42 -14.98 -13.79
N MET A 142 -3.54 -14.74 -14.77
CA MET A 142 -2.58 -13.65 -14.67
C MET A 142 -3.32 -12.31 -14.44
N LEU A 143 -2.94 -11.58 -13.39
CA LEU A 143 -3.47 -10.24 -13.08
C LEU A 143 -2.37 -9.19 -13.25
N LYS A 144 -2.76 -7.99 -13.68
CA LYS A 144 -1.85 -6.85 -13.85
C LYS A 144 -2.05 -5.84 -12.73
N LEU A 145 -1.02 -5.61 -11.93
CA LEU A 145 -1.04 -4.68 -10.80
C LEU A 145 -0.09 -3.51 -11.05
N LEU A 146 -0.48 -2.30 -10.69
CA LEU A 146 0.48 -1.21 -10.59
C LEU A 146 1.43 -1.50 -9.41
N ASN A 147 2.74 -1.51 -9.64
CA ASN A 147 3.70 -1.75 -8.57
C ASN A 147 4.20 -0.43 -7.97
N LEU A 148 3.65 -0.08 -6.80
CA LEU A 148 4.05 1.08 -6.03
C LEU A 148 5.20 0.81 -5.05
N VAL A 149 5.53 -0.46 -4.75
CA VAL A 149 6.60 -0.81 -3.78
C VAL A 149 7.88 -0.08 -4.16
N HIS A 150 8.28 0.92 -3.36
CA HIS A 150 9.52 1.65 -3.61
C HIS A 150 10.70 0.85 -3.07
N GLY A 151 11.78 0.77 -3.85
CA GLY A 151 13.03 0.15 -3.42
C GLY A 151 14.13 1.19 -3.23
N GLU A 152 15.34 0.74 -2.89
CA GLU A 152 16.50 1.61 -2.63
C GLU A 152 16.78 2.61 -3.77
N ASN A 153 16.57 2.19 -5.02
CA ASN A 153 16.70 3.08 -6.18
C ASN A 153 15.70 4.25 -6.16
N GLU A 154 14.48 4.04 -5.67
CA GLU A 154 13.50 5.11 -5.49
C GLU A 154 13.86 5.99 -4.28
N ASP A 155 14.54 5.45 -3.27
CA ASP A 155 15.04 6.22 -2.13
C ASP A 155 16.18 7.17 -2.50
N ALA A 156 16.94 6.85 -3.56
CA ALA A 156 17.97 7.72 -4.10
C ALA A 156 17.44 8.76 -5.12
N LYS A 157 16.22 8.56 -5.64
CA LYS A 157 15.62 9.49 -6.62
C LYS A 157 15.14 10.77 -5.95
N ILE A 158 15.46 11.90 -6.57
CA ILE A 158 14.83 13.19 -6.27
C ILE A 158 13.39 13.14 -6.78
N ASN A 159 12.41 13.46 -5.93
CA ASN A 159 10.98 13.54 -6.26
C ASN A 159 10.33 12.24 -6.77
N SER A 160 10.55 11.12 -6.06
CA SER A 160 9.87 9.87 -6.34
C SER A 160 8.37 9.93 -6.00
N PHE A 161 7.54 10.20 -7.01
CA PHE A 161 6.08 10.08 -6.88
C PHE A 161 5.64 8.68 -6.47
N ARG A 162 6.33 7.64 -6.97
CA ARG A 162 6.08 6.25 -6.58
C ARG A 162 6.21 6.09 -5.06
N LYS A 163 7.31 6.57 -4.47
CA LYS A 163 7.53 6.54 -3.01
C LYS A 163 6.46 7.33 -2.25
N ILE A 164 6.13 8.55 -2.69
CA ILE A 164 5.10 9.35 -2.01
C ILE A 164 3.73 8.67 -2.02
N ILE A 165 3.31 8.12 -3.17
CA ILE A 165 2.03 7.41 -3.28
C ILE A 165 2.06 6.12 -2.45
N ASP A 166 3.15 5.36 -2.52
CA ASP A 166 3.33 4.13 -1.74
C ASP A 166 3.23 4.37 -0.23
N LEU A 167 3.90 5.41 0.30
CA LEU A 167 3.82 5.78 1.71
C LEU A 167 2.39 6.18 2.13
N ASN A 168 1.64 6.85 1.26
CA ASN A 168 0.25 7.20 1.53
C ASN A 168 -0.69 5.97 1.51
N PHE A 169 -0.44 5.01 0.61
CA PHE A 169 -1.13 3.72 0.54
C PHE A 169 -0.80 2.83 1.74
N SER A 170 0.42 2.91 2.23
CA SER A 170 0.93 2.09 3.34
C SER A 170 0.55 2.63 4.71
N ARG A 171 0.23 3.92 4.85
CA ARG A 171 0.02 4.59 6.15
C ARG A 171 -0.92 3.77 7.07
N PRO A 172 -0.77 3.75 8.40
CA PRO A 172 -1.71 3.00 9.26
C PRO A 172 -3.14 3.55 9.18
N VAL A 173 -4.15 2.67 9.33
CA VAL A 173 -5.57 3.08 9.46
C VAL A 173 -5.77 3.63 10.86
N SER A 174 -6.29 4.85 10.98
CA SER A 174 -6.70 5.46 12.26
C SER A 174 -8.19 5.79 12.22
N SER A 175 -8.87 5.54 13.34
CA SER A 175 -10.29 5.86 13.56
C SER A 175 -10.57 7.36 13.66
N GLU A 176 -9.53 8.16 13.87
CA GLU A 176 -9.63 9.63 14.00
C GLU A 176 -9.57 10.33 12.64
N ARG A 177 -9.17 9.62 11.57
CA ARG A 177 -9.06 10.21 10.23
C ARG A 177 -10.43 10.50 9.65
N SER A 178 -10.59 11.72 9.16
CA SER A 178 -11.78 12.08 8.39
C SER A 178 -11.83 11.30 7.08
N LEU A 179 -13.05 11.01 6.59
CA LEU A 179 -13.24 10.32 5.30
C LEU A 179 -12.55 11.07 4.13
N VAL A 180 -12.44 12.39 4.24
CA VAL A 180 -11.76 13.28 3.29
C VAL A 180 -10.29 12.90 3.12
N GLU A 181 -9.60 12.48 4.18
CA GLU A 181 -8.18 12.12 4.12
C GLU A 181 -7.90 10.86 3.27
N TYR A 182 -8.91 10.03 3.02
CA TYR A 182 -8.79 8.87 2.12
C TYR A 182 -9.18 9.17 0.68
N MET A 183 -9.81 10.32 0.40
CA MET A 183 -10.20 10.68 -0.97
C MET A 183 -9.02 10.67 -1.95
N PRO A 184 -7.81 11.17 -1.62
CA PRO A 184 -6.69 11.16 -2.56
C PRO A 184 -6.27 9.73 -2.94
N THR A 185 -6.11 8.84 -1.96
CA THR A 185 -5.74 7.44 -2.21
C THR A 185 -6.86 6.66 -2.90
N GLN A 186 -8.13 6.98 -2.61
CA GLN A 186 -9.29 6.42 -3.31
C GLN A 186 -9.37 6.88 -4.77
N ALA A 187 -9.09 8.16 -5.03
CA ALA A 187 -9.06 8.71 -6.39
C ALA A 187 -7.96 8.05 -7.21
N ILE A 188 -6.76 7.88 -6.65
CA ILE A 188 -5.67 7.16 -7.31
C ILE A 188 -6.07 5.71 -7.59
N ALA A 189 -6.61 4.98 -6.61
CA ALA A 189 -7.03 3.59 -6.81
C ALA A 189 -8.13 3.44 -7.87
N GLN A 190 -9.12 4.33 -7.89
CA GLN A 190 -10.14 4.35 -8.93
C GLN A 190 -9.57 4.73 -10.29
N TYR A 191 -8.62 5.67 -10.34
CA TYR A 191 -7.94 6.03 -11.57
C TYR A 191 -7.20 4.82 -12.18
N ILE A 192 -6.46 4.07 -11.36
CA ILE A 192 -5.75 2.85 -11.76
C ILE A 192 -6.76 1.80 -12.31
N ARG A 193 -7.89 1.61 -11.64
CA ARG A 193 -8.95 0.68 -12.07
C ARG A 193 -9.61 1.12 -13.38
N ASP A 194 -10.06 2.37 -13.44
CA ASP A 194 -11.02 2.83 -14.45
C ASP A 194 -10.35 3.42 -15.70
N TYR A 195 -9.16 4.02 -15.56
CA TYR A 195 -8.45 4.65 -16.68
C TYR A 195 -7.28 3.78 -17.16
N MET A 196 -6.50 3.17 -16.25
CA MET A 196 -5.41 2.27 -16.65
C MET A 196 -5.87 0.83 -16.90
N LYS A 197 -7.10 0.49 -16.49
CA LYS A 197 -7.71 -0.85 -16.65
C LYS A 197 -6.84 -1.97 -16.05
N LEU A 198 -6.19 -1.69 -14.92
CA LEU A 198 -5.43 -2.68 -14.17
C LEU A 198 -6.32 -3.45 -13.18
N ASP A 199 -5.89 -4.65 -12.80
CA ASP A 199 -6.63 -5.54 -11.90
C ASP A 199 -6.45 -5.16 -10.41
N GLY A 200 -5.40 -4.40 -10.10
CA GLY A 200 -5.08 -4.02 -8.74
C GLY A 200 -3.83 -3.15 -8.60
N VAL A 201 -3.33 -3.07 -7.36
CA VAL A 201 -2.13 -2.34 -6.97
C VAL A 201 -1.37 -3.12 -5.91
N LYS A 202 -0.04 -3.06 -5.99
CA LYS A 202 0.91 -3.61 -5.01
C LYS A 202 1.64 -2.45 -4.34
N TYR A 203 1.72 -2.45 -3.02
CA TYR A 203 2.30 -1.37 -2.23
C TYR A 203 2.96 -1.92 -0.96
N THR A 204 3.87 -1.17 -0.36
CA THR A 204 4.71 -1.63 0.75
C THR A 204 3.88 -1.85 2.03
N CYS A 205 4.35 -2.72 2.93
CA CYS A 205 3.80 -2.78 4.28
C CYS A 205 4.40 -1.66 5.13
N SER A 206 3.57 -0.90 5.86
CA SER A 206 4.05 0.22 6.72
C SER A 206 5.14 -0.15 7.72
N LYS A 207 5.24 -1.42 8.10
CA LYS A 207 6.13 -1.90 9.17
C LYS A 207 7.40 -2.58 8.66
N ASN A 208 7.47 -2.91 7.37
CA ASN A 208 8.61 -3.61 6.78
C ASN A 208 8.65 -3.39 5.26
N SER A 209 9.72 -2.77 4.76
CA SER A 209 9.92 -2.48 3.34
C SER A 209 10.12 -3.72 2.47
N ASN A 210 10.52 -4.86 3.07
CA ASN A 210 10.64 -6.14 2.36
C ASN A 210 9.32 -6.90 2.26
N GLN A 211 8.25 -6.40 2.89
CA GLN A 211 6.91 -6.99 2.82
C GLN A 211 5.97 -6.06 2.08
N PHE A 212 4.96 -6.65 1.44
CA PHE A 212 4.02 -5.88 0.65
C PHE A 212 2.58 -6.34 0.82
N ASN A 213 1.70 -5.40 0.52
CA ASN A 213 0.27 -5.59 0.41
C ASN A 213 -0.14 -5.52 -1.06
N ILE A 214 -1.23 -6.20 -1.37
CA ILE A 214 -1.94 -6.04 -2.63
C ILE A 214 -3.38 -5.65 -2.38
N VAL A 215 -3.92 -4.85 -3.29
CA VAL A 215 -5.34 -4.58 -3.40
C VAL A 215 -5.81 -4.99 -4.79
N ILE A 216 -6.75 -5.93 -4.84
CA ILE A 216 -7.39 -6.38 -6.07
C ILE A 216 -8.77 -5.72 -6.17
N PHE A 217 -9.01 -5.04 -7.30
CA PHE A 217 -10.21 -4.22 -7.47
C PHE A 217 -11.48 -5.04 -7.70
N ASN A 218 -11.34 -6.29 -8.13
CA ASN A 218 -12.45 -7.24 -8.22
C ASN A 218 -12.07 -8.57 -7.55
N GLY A 219 -12.66 -8.83 -6.38
CA GLY A 219 -12.42 -10.06 -5.62
C GLY A 219 -12.82 -11.35 -6.35
N ASP A 220 -13.73 -11.28 -7.33
CA ASP A 220 -14.13 -12.45 -8.10
C ASP A 220 -13.04 -12.98 -9.03
N LEU A 221 -11.95 -12.22 -9.20
CA LEU A 221 -10.74 -12.66 -9.89
C LEU A 221 -9.88 -13.63 -9.06
N LEU A 222 -10.28 -13.93 -7.83
CA LEU A 222 -9.50 -14.73 -6.88
C LEU A 222 -10.22 -16.01 -6.44
N ASN A 223 -9.44 -17.06 -6.27
CA ASN A 223 -9.82 -18.26 -5.55
C ASN A 223 -9.48 -18.09 -4.06
N TYR A 224 -10.32 -18.65 -3.20
CA TYR A 224 -10.19 -18.49 -1.74
C TYR A 224 -10.13 -19.86 -1.06
N LYS A 225 -9.23 -20.00 -0.09
CA LYS A 225 -9.16 -21.18 0.79
C LYS A 225 -9.04 -20.71 2.23
N LEU A 226 -9.92 -21.23 3.09
CA LEU A 226 -9.84 -20.96 4.53
C LEU A 226 -8.68 -21.73 5.13
N ASP A 227 -7.85 -21.03 5.89
CA ASP A 227 -7.05 -21.68 6.91
C ASP A 227 -7.97 -22.01 8.09
N LYS A 228 -8.00 -23.29 8.48
CA LYS A 228 -8.82 -23.77 9.59
C LYS A 228 -8.16 -23.56 10.94
N SER A 229 -6.95 -23.01 10.99
CA SER A 229 -6.25 -22.65 12.21
C SER A 229 -6.60 -21.24 12.70
N ILE A 230 -6.60 -21.06 14.02
CA ILE A 230 -6.77 -19.75 14.65
C ILE A 230 -5.39 -19.14 14.78
N HIS A 231 -5.22 -17.93 14.25
CA HIS A 231 -4.00 -17.15 14.38
C HIS A 231 -4.20 -16.01 15.38
N ARG A 232 -3.17 -15.71 16.18
CA ARG A 232 -3.10 -14.52 17.01
C ARG A 232 -1.84 -13.72 16.74
N LEU A 233 -1.90 -12.43 17.03
CA LEU A 233 -0.74 -11.54 16.90
C LEU A 233 0.38 -11.90 17.90
N GLU A 234 0.05 -12.49 19.05
CA GLU A 234 1.03 -12.99 20.02
C GLU A 234 1.91 -14.13 19.48
N ASP A 235 1.38 -14.95 18.56
CA ASP A 235 2.09 -16.11 18.01
C ASP A 235 3.31 -15.68 17.18
N GLN A 236 3.24 -14.48 16.57
CA GLN A 236 4.35 -13.87 15.84
C GLN A 236 5.53 -13.48 16.74
N LYS A 237 5.28 -13.15 18.03
CA LYS A 237 6.35 -12.79 18.98
C LYS A 237 7.08 -14.03 19.50
N LYS A 238 6.38 -15.14 19.70
CA LYS A 238 6.98 -16.41 20.16
C LYS A 238 7.92 -17.01 19.11
N GLY A 239 7.59 -16.89 17.82
CA GLY A 239 8.44 -17.37 16.72
C GLY A 239 9.78 -16.63 16.58
N ARG A 240 9.90 -15.38 17.07
CA ARG A 240 11.17 -14.63 17.08
C ARG A 240 12.08 -14.97 18.25
N SER A 241 11.60 -15.70 19.26
CA SER A 241 12.35 -15.96 20.50
C SER A 241 13.04 -17.34 20.57
N ILE A 242 12.97 -18.16 19.51
CA ILE A 242 13.55 -19.52 19.50
C ILE A 242 14.91 -19.60 18.78
N GLY A 243 15.40 -18.49 18.23
CA GLY A 243 16.74 -18.41 17.63
C GLY A 243 17.77 -17.79 18.57
N MET A 244 18.21 -18.51 19.61
CA MET A 244 19.51 -18.40 20.29
C MET A 244 19.46 -19.17 21.62
N LYS A 245 19.56 -20.49 21.54
CA LYS A 245 20.26 -21.29 22.54
C LYS A 245 21.22 -22.19 21.77
N ASN A 246 22.38 -21.62 21.44
CA ASN A 246 23.53 -22.45 21.09
C ASN A 246 24.00 -23.16 22.36
N ARG A 247 24.41 -24.41 22.13
CA ARG A 247 24.99 -25.36 23.06
C ARG A 247 26.15 -24.77 23.86
#